data_AF-A0A9W4R9J2-F1
#
_entry.id   AF-A0A9W4R9J2-F1
#
_cell.length_a   1.000
_cell.length_b   1.000
_cell.length_c   1.000
_cell.angle_alpha   90.00
_cell.angle_beta   90.00
_cell.angle_gamma   90.00
#
_symmetry.space_group_name_H-M   'P 1'
#
loop_
_entity.id
_entity.type
_entity.pdbx_description
1 polymer ?
#
loop_
_entity_poly.entity_id
_entity_poly.type
_entity_poly.pdbx_seq_one_letter_code
_entity_poly.pdbx_strand_id
1 'polypeptide(L)'
;MQGILYEEPTIWLFLLVTVIMGGWLAWMAGRAIALTWRPNWQLVIYMLALGIFVRFIHFALFQATLLTLHYYIVDTIVLLAFGFAGWRYNRARQMTRQYHWLFERAGPFGWKPRAGAQIRPELL
;
A
#
# COMPACT_ATOMS: atom_id res chain seq x y z
N MET A 1 26.47 3.81 -9.99
CA MET A 1 26.14 2.90 -11.10
C MET A 1 24.63 2.81 -11.18
N GLN A 2 24.01 3.13 -12.32
CA GLN A 2 22.56 3.04 -12.48
C GLN A 2 22.13 1.57 -12.49
N GLY A 3 21.18 1.21 -11.63
CA GLY A 3 20.62 -0.13 -11.55
C GLY A 3 19.29 -0.22 -12.30
N ILE A 4 18.84 -1.44 -12.60
CA ILE A 4 17.51 -1.69 -13.18
C ILE A 4 16.40 -1.20 -12.25
N LEU A 5 16.63 -1.19 -10.94
CA LEU A 5 15.61 -0.82 -9.95
C LEU A 5 15.68 0.65 -9.50
N TYR A 6 16.83 1.32 -9.67
CA TYR A 6 17.03 2.67 -9.16
C TYR A 6 18.06 3.43 -10.01
N GLU A 7 17.76 4.69 -10.25
CA GLU A 7 18.64 5.60 -10.99
C GLU A 7 19.73 6.21 -10.10
N GLU A 8 19.49 6.24 -8.80
CA GLU A 8 20.28 6.98 -7.83
C GLU A 8 21.73 6.51 -7.73
N PRO A 9 22.67 7.39 -7.34
CA PRO A 9 24.07 7.03 -7.15
C PRO A 9 24.26 5.84 -6.19
N THR A 10 23.33 5.69 -5.25
CA THR A 10 23.37 4.71 -4.17
C THR A 10 22.00 4.10 -3.90
N ILE A 11 21.93 2.76 -3.84
CA ILE A 11 20.70 2.01 -3.51
C ILE A 11 20.07 2.41 -2.17
N TRP A 12 20.88 2.88 -1.22
CA TRP A 12 20.43 3.32 0.10
C TRP A 12 19.46 4.51 0.04
N LEU A 13 19.60 5.40 -0.94
CA LEU A 13 18.70 6.54 -1.12
C LEU A 13 17.32 6.07 -1.59
N PHE A 14 17.29 5.12 -2.52
CA PHE A 14 16.07 4.47 -2.95
C PHE A 14 15.37 3.74 -1.80
N LEU A 15 16.12 2.97 -0.99
CA LEU A 15 15.56 2.29 0.18
C LEU A 15 15.00 3.27 1.21
N LEU A 16 15.70 4.36 1.48
CA LEU A 16 15.23 5.37 2.43
C LEU A 16 13.95 6.07 1.93
N VAL A 17 13.97 6.59 0.71
CA VAL A 17 12.91 7.46 0.20
C VAL A 17 11.71 6.67 -0.30
N THR A 18 11.91 5.63 -1.12
CA THR A 18 10.80 4.86 -1.68
C THR A 18 10.29 3.83 -0.69
N VAL A 19 11.17 3.05 -0.06
CA VAL A 19 10.75 1.92 0.79
C VAL A 19 10.38 2.38 2.19
N ILE A 20 11.25 3.12 2.89
CA ILE A 20 10.99 3.52 4.27
C ILE A 20 9.97 4.66 4.30
N MET A 21 10.27 5.80 3.70
CA MET A 21 9.38 6.98 3.75
C MET A 21 8.13 6.78 2.89
N GLY A 22 8.30 6.44 1.62
CA GLY A 22 7.22 6.19 0.68
C GLY A 22 6.35 5.01 1.12
N GLY A 23 6.96 3.87 1.45
CA GLY A 23 6.25 2.69 1.92
C GLY A 23 5.48 2.93 3.22
N TRP A 24 6.03 3.71 4.16
CA TRP A 24 5.30 4.12 5.37
C TRP A 24 4.07 4.98 5.04
N LEU A 25 4.24 5.99 4.18
CA LEU A 25 3.12 6.84 3.73
C LEU A 25 2.06 6.02 2.99
N ALA A 26 2.48 5.10 2.12
CA ALA A 26 1.60 4.19 1.40
C ALA A 26 0.80 3.30 2.36
N TRP A 27 1.46 2.71 3.36
CA TRP A 27 0.80 1.93 4.40
C TRP A 27 -0.24 2.75 5.17
N MET A 28 0.11 3.99 5.54
CA MET A 28 -0.80 4.90 6.25
C MET A 28 -2.01 5.32 5.40
N ALA A 29 -1.82 5.56 4.11
CA ALA A 29 -2.90 5.79 3.16
C ALA A 29 -3.81 4.55 3.03
N GLY A 30 -3.22 3.36 2.92
CA GLY A 30 -3.95 2.07 2.94
C GLY A 30 -4.79 1.91 4.21
N ARG A 31 -4.22 2.24 5.38
CA ARG A 31 -4.94 2.26 6.66
C ARG A 31 -6.11 3.25 6.66
N ALA A 32 -5.93 4.46 6.13
CA ALA A 32 -6.99 5.47 6.08
C ALA A 32 -8.19 5.03 5.20
N ILE A 33 -7.90 4.48 4.01
CA ILE A 33 -8.90 3.90 3.11
C ILE A 33 -9.60 2.70 3.76
N ALA A 34 -8.85 1.87 4.49
CA ALA A 34 -9.45 0.78 5.25
C ALA A 34 -10.46 1.32 6.27
N LEU A 35 -10.04 2.22 7.16
CA LEU A 35 -10.87 2.74 8.27
C LEU A 35 -12.17 3.42 7.82
N THR A 36 -12.21 3.94 6.59
CA THR A 36 -13.36 4.65 6.03
C THR A 36 -14.26 3.77 5.16
N TRP A 37 -14.01 2.45 5.08
CA TRP A 37 -14.78 1.52 4.25
C TRP A 37 -14.85 1.91 2.76
N ARG A 38 -13.89 2.70 2.30
CA ARG A 38 -13.80 3.16 0.91
C ARG A 38 -13.37 2.02 -0.03
N PRO A 39 -13.77 2.08 -1.31
CA PRO A 39 -13.42 1.09 -2.30
C PRO A 39 -11.91 1.10 -2.58
N ASN A 40 -11.36 -0.07 -2.90
CA ASN A 40 -9.92 -0.29 -3.11
C ASN A 40 -9.35 0.44 -4.34
N TRP A 41 -10.16 0.82 -5.33
CA TRP A 41 -9.66 1.61 -6.48
C TRP A 41 -9.16 2.99 -6.06
N GLN A 42 -9.72 3.59 -4.99
CA GLN A 42 -9.25 4.88 -4.48
C GLN A 42 -7.82 4.79 -3.97
N LEU A 43 -7.45 3.63 -3.39
CA LEU A 43 -6.08 3.38 -2.96
C LEU A 43 -5.12 3.41 -4.15
N VAL A 44 -5.49 2.79 -5.28
CA VAL A 44 -4.65 2.79 -6.49
C VAL A 44 -4.38 4.21 -6.97
N ILE A 45 -5.42 5.06 -7.03
CA ILE A 45 -5.26 6.46 -7.43
C ILE A 45 -4.36 7.23 -6.46
N TYR A 46 -4.55 7.03 -5.15
CA TYR A 46 -3.68 7.67 -4.16
C TYR A 46 -2.23 7.19 -4.25
N MET A 47 -1.99 5.92 -4.59
CA MET A 47 -0.64 5.40 -4.78
C MET A 47 0.01 5.92 -6.06
N LEU A 48 -0.76 6.13 -7.13
CA LEU A 48 -0.26 6.80 -8.35
C LEU A 48 0.17 8.24 -8.03
N ALA A 49 -0.68 9.01 -7.36
CA ALA A 49 -0.33 10.37 -6.93
C ALA A 49 0.88 10.39 -5.98
N LEU A 50 0.95 9.44 -5.05
CA LEU A 50 2.10 9.30 -4.15
C LEU A 50 3.38 8.91 -4.89
N GLY A 51 3.29 8.08 -5.94
CA GLY A 51 4.42 7.74 -6.81
C GLY A 51 5.00 8.98 -7.50
N ILE A 52 4.13 9.91 -7.96
CA ILE A 52 4.57 11.17 -8.57
C ILE A 52 5.32 12.01 -7.52
N PHE A 53 4.78 12.06 -6.31
CA PHE A 53 5.41 12.79 -5.21
C PHE A 53 6.77 12.20 -4.80
N VAL A 54 6.88 10.87 -4.67
CA VAL A 54 8.15 10.19 -4.39
C VAL A 54 9.16 10.43 -5.50
N ARG A 55 8.72 10.39 -6.77
CA ARG A 55 9.60 10.70 -7.91
C ARG A 55 10.08 12.15 -7.90
N PHE A 56 9.22 13.08 -7.50
CA PHE A 56 9.60 14.47 -7.30
C PHE A 56 10.67 14.63 -6.22
N ILE A 57 10.61 13.86 -5.12
CA ILE A 57 11.66 13.88 -4.08
C ILE A 57 13.00 13.39 -4.65
N HIS A 58 12.99 12.29 -5.41
CA HIS A 58 14.20 11.78 -6.08
C HIS A 58 14.83 12.82 -7.02
N PHE A 59 14.01 13.47 -7.84
CA PHE A 59 14.46 14.58 -8.69
C PHE A 59 15.03 15.75 -7.87
N ALA A 60 14.30 16.24 -6.87
CA ALA A 60 14.64 17.46 -6.14
C ALA A 60 15.89 17.30 -5.27
N LEU A 61 16.05 16.16 -4.60
CA LEU A 61 17.13 15.94 -3.64
C LEU A 61 18.38 15.32 -4.27
N PHE A 62 18.23 14.50 -5.30
CA PHE A 62 19.34 13.70 -5.84
C PHE A 62 19.57 13.90 -7.34
N GLN A 63 18.88 14.85 -7.97
CA GLN A 63 19.03 15.18 -9.39
C GLN A 63 18.72 14.00 -10.33
N ALA A 64 17.87 13.06 -9.91
CA ALA A 64 17.36 11.98 -10.76
C ALA A 64 16.42 12.51 -11.86
N THR A 65 16.09 11.72 -12.88
CA THR A 65 15.23 12.21 -13.99
C THR A 65 13.74 12.23 -13.64
N LEU A 66 13.08 13.40 -13.66
CA LEU A 66 11.67 13.47 -13.27
C LEU A 66 10.73 12.63 -14.17
N LEU A 67 10.90 12.71 -15.49
CA LEU A 67 9.97 12.18 -16.50
C LEU A 67 10.32 10.77 -17.02
N THR A 68 11.00 9.95 -16.21
CA THR A 68 11.30 8.57 -16.62
C THR A 68 10.19 7.63 -16.18
N LEU A 69 9.40 7.17 -17.14
CA LEU A 69 8.25 6.29 -16.91
C LEU A 69 8.64 4.97 -16.22
N HIS A 70 9.81 4.42 -16.55
CA HIS A 70 10.31 3.18 -15.96
C HIS A 70 10.45 3.27 -14.44
N TYR A 71 11.22 4.26 -13.93
CA TYR A 71 11.44 4.41 -12.50
C TYR A 71 10.17 4.82 -11.74
N TYR A 72 9.31 5.63 -12.36
CA TYR A 72 7.99 5.93 -11.80
C TYR A 72 7.14 4.66 -11.60
N ILE A 73 7.14 3.75 -12.56
CA ILE A 73 6.42 2.47 -12.44
C ILE A 73 7.01 1.63 -11.31
N VAL A 74 8.34 1.54 -11.20
CA VAL A 74 9.02 0.80 -10.12
C VAL A 74 8.62 1.36 -8.74
N ASP A 75 8.74 2.68 -8.55
CA ASP A 75 8.33 3.35 -7.30
C ASP A 75 6.86 3.06 -6.98
N THR A 76 5.99 3.22 -7.98
CA THR A 76 4.54 3.02 -7.82
C THR A 76 4.21 1.58 -7.44
N ILE A 77 4.85 0.58 -8.02
CA ILE A 77 4.63 -0.84 -7.67
C ILE A 77 5.01 -1.09 -6.21
N VAL A 78 6.14 -0.56 -5.76
CA VAL A 78 6.55 -0.66 -4.35
C VAL A 78 5.51 -0.03 -3.44
N LEU A 79 5.06 1.19 -3.75
CA LEU A 79 4.04 1.88 -2.98
C LEU A 79 2.71 1.14 -2.97
N LEU A 80 2.27 0.60 -4.11
CA LEU A 80 1.06 -0.23 -4.19
C LEU A 80 1.16 -1.45 -3.29
N ALA A 81 2.29 -2.15 -3.26
CA ALA A 81 2.50 -3.30 -2.40
C ALA A 81 2.32 -2.93 -0.91
N PHE A 82 2.98 -1.85 -0.46
CA PHE A 82 2.82 -1.37 0.91
C PHE A 82 1.41 -0.85 1.22
N GLY A 83 0.80 -0.13 0.28
CA GLY A 83 -0.55 0.40 0.42
C GLY A 83 -1.59 -0.70 0.54
N PHE A 84 -1.55 -1.71 -0.33
CA PHE A 84 -2.47 -2.85 -0.28
C PHE A 84 -2.24 -3.72 0.94
N ALA A 85 -0.98 -3.96 1.34
CA ALA A 85 -0.67 -4.66 2.57
C ALA A 85 -1.26 -3.92 3.79
N GLY A 86 -1.05 -2.60 3.89
CA GLY A 86 -1.60 -1.77 4.94
C GLY A 86 -3.13 -1.76 4.95
N TRP A 87 -3.75 -1.65 3.79
CA TRP A 87 -5.20 -1.73 3.63
C TRP A 87 -5.74 -3.08 4.10
N ARG A 88 -5.17 -4.20 3.61
CA ARG A 88 -5.63 -5.55 3.90
C ARG A 88 -5.49 -5.90 5.37
N TYR A 89 -4.39 -5.48 6.00
CA TYR A 89 -4.13 -5.66 7.43
C TYR A 89 -5.18 -4.94 8.28
N ASN A 90 -5.43 -3.66 7.98
CA ASN A 90 -6.38 -2.87 8.75
C ASN A 90 -7.83 -3.29 8.49
N ARG A 91 -8.16 -3.67 7.24
CA ARG A 91 -9.48 -4.23 6.90
C ARG A 91 -9.75 -5.52 7.68
N ALA A 92 -8.76 -6.41 7.78
CA ALA A 92 -8.90 -7.64 8.56
C ALA A 92 -9.17 -7.36 10.04
N ARG A 93 -8.40 -6.43 10.62
CA ARG A 93 -8.60 -6.02 12.01
C ARG A 93 -9.98 -5.39 12.24
N GLN A 94 -10.51 -4.64 11.28
CA GLN A 94 -11.86 -4.07 11.36
C GLN A 94 -12.93 -5.15 11.31
N MET A 95 -12.84 -6.09 10.37
CA MET A 95 -13.79 -7.21 10.26
C MET A 95 -13.84 -8.01 11.55
N THR A 96 -12.68 -8.38 12.10
CA THR A 96 -12.64 -9.20 13.33
C THR A 96 -13.01 -8.43 14.60
N ARG A 97 -12.92 -7.09 14.62
CA ARG A 97 -13.23 -6.28 15.81
C ARG A 97 -14.68 -5.80 15.79
N GLN A 98 -15.13 -5.25 14.67
CA GLN A 98 -16.48 -4.71 14.53
C GLN A 98 -17.48 -5.84 14.30
N TYR A 99 -17.16 -6.83 13.45
CA TYR A 99 -18.04 -7.95 13.12
C TYR A 99 -17.62 -9.25 13.81
N HIS A 100 -17.12 -9.15 15.05
CA HIS A 100 -16.58 -10.27 15.83
C HIS A 100 -17.56 -11.44 16.08
N TRP A 101 -18.87 -11.17 16.00
CA TRP A 101 -19.92 -12.19 16.08
C TRP A 101 -20.02 -13.04 14.79
N LEU A 102 -19.68 -12.46 13.64
CA LEU A 102 -19.79 -13.11 12.32
C LEU A 102 -18.45 -13.67 11.84
N PHE A 103 -17.36 -12.98 12.15
CA PHE A 103 -16.03 -13.30 11.66
C PHE A 103 -15.01 -13.45 12.79
N GLU A 104 -14.10 -14.39 12.62
CA GLU A 104 -12.93 -14.60 13.46
C GLU A 104 -11.62 -14.44 12.66
N ARG A 105 -10.51 -14.21 13.37
CA ARG A 105 -9.23 -13.91 12.73
C ARG A 105 -8.63 -15.18 12.11
N ALA A 106 -8.25 -15.11 10.83
CA ALA A 106 -7.56 -16.18 10.11
C ALA A 106 -6.09 -15.86 9.82
N GLY A 107 -5.59 -14.72 10.33
CA GLY A 107 -4.21 -14.29 10.20
C GLY A 107 -4.05 -12.76 10.33
N PRO A 108 -2.85 -12.22 10.09
CA PRO A 108 -2.63 -10.76 10.06
C PRO A 108 -3.40 -10.08 8.92
N PHE A 109 -3.60 -10.78 7.80
CA PHE A 109 -4.27 -10.29 6.59
C PHE A 109 -5.55 -11.05 6.27
N GLY A 110 -6.15 -11.79 7.20
CA GLY A 110 -7.26 -12.69 6.90
C GLY A 110 -8.30 -12.77 8.00
N TRP A 111 -9.55 -13.00 7.62
CA TRP A 111 -10.65 -13.34 8.51
C TRP A 111 -11.42 -14.51 7.90
N LYS A 112 -12.09 -15.27 8.74
CA LYS A 112 -12.97 -16.38 8.34
C LYS A 112 -14.32 -16.26 9.05
N PRO A 113 -15.42 -16.76 8.46
CA PRO A 113 -16.68 -16.89 9.17
C PRO A 113 -16.51 -17.72 10.46
N ARG A 114 -17.18 -17.33 11.54
CA ARG A 114 -17.22 -18.13 12.77
C ARG A 114 -18.06 -19.40 12.53
N ALA A 115 -17.68 -20.50 13.19
CA ALA A 115 -18.50 -21.71 13.16
C ALA A 115 -19.92 -21.42 13.66
N GLY A 116 -20.92 -21.72 12.83
CA GLY A 116 -22.34 -21.44 13.11
C GLY A 116 -22.85 -20.07 12.66
N ALA A 117 -22.00 -19.20 12.11
CA ALA A 117 -22.45 -17.96 11.49
C ALA A 117 -23.22 -18.24 10.19
N GLN A 118 -24.50 -17.87 10.15
CA GLN A 118 -25.29 -17.92 8.92
C GLN A 118 -25.02 -16.66 8.08
N ILE A 119 -24.20 -16.82 7.04
CA ILE A 119 -23.92 -15.76 6.07
C ILE A 119 -24.55 -16.17 4.75
N ARG A 120 -25.32 -15.27 4.13
CA ARG A 120 -25.87 -15.52 2.80
C ARG A 120 -24.71 -15.65 1.80
N PRO A 121 -24.72 -16.66 0.92
CA PRO A 121 -23.61 -16.91 0.00
C PRO A 121 -23.37 -15.75 -0.98
N GLU A 122 -24.38 -14.92 -1.26
CA GLU A 122 -24.25 -13.68 -2.05
C GLU A 122 -23.47 -12.54 -1.36
N LEU A 123 -23.20 -12.66 -0.04
CA LEU A 123 -22.50 -11.66 0.77
C LEU A 123 -21.05 -12.06 1.12
N LEU A 124 -20.58 -13.21 0.64
CA LEU A 124 -19.21 -13.70 0.79
C LEU A 124 -18.33 -13.25 -0.39
#